data_AF-A0A8J7Z033-F1
#
_entry.id   AF-A0A8J7Z033-F1
#
_cell.length_a   1.000
_cell.length_b   1.000
_cell.length_c   1.000
_cell.angle_alpha   90.00
_cell.angle_beta   90.00
_cell.angle_gamma   90.00
#
_symmetry.space_group_name_H-M   'P 1'
#
loop_
_entity.id
_entity.type
_entity.pdbx_description
1 polymer ?
#
loop_
_entity_poly.entity_id
_entity_poly.type
_entity_poly.pdbx_seq_one_letter_code
_entity_poly.pdbx_strand_id
1 'polypeptide(L)'
;MDFAEPLSYPLKDLKKLVIGGLMVFPRMLLLLIPLIMSWGYMIKVAGDTVKGKNELPEFNDWGYFLTKGLGTILIYTLYGLFAIIITLPATILYFMFIFSLFGGYYTQGYSYTPDTTLMILAMIFYIIAFIPLIVLSIMEMIACVRYGEKGNVGVAFEFRKIYRKFKTNLANYIIGFLVLFGFLLVIYIVMIIAMITIVGILFIGIILFYVIMVQIRMFAQIYKESKVKLDESGESTLSRQETAQSGLSRGDEWKELK
;
A
#
# COMPACT_ATOMS: atom_id res chain seq x y z
N MET A 1 -13.80 -8.51 8.84
CA MET A 1 -13.43 -7.09 8.79
C MET A 1 -14.63 -6.20 8.54
N ASP A 2 -14.75 -5.11 9.31
CA ASP A 2 -15.63 -3.98 9.01
C ASP A 2 -14.84 -2.94 8.19
N PHE A 3 -15.26 -2.68 6.95
CA PHE A 3 -14.58 -1.74 6.05
C PHE A 3 -15.03 -0.28 6.23
N ALA A 4 -16.08 -0.03 7.04
CA ALA A 4 -16.53 1.32 7.33
C ALA A 4 -15.75 1.97 8.49
N GLU A 5 -15.27 1.18 9.47
CA GLU A 5 -14.50 1.72 10.61
C GLU A 5 -13.25 2.51 10.19
N PRO A 6 -12.43 2.07 9.21
CA PRO A 6 -11.27 2.85 8.77
C PRO A 6 -11.64 4.23 8.22
N LEU A 7 -12.84 4.42 7.67
CA LEU A 7 -13.31 5.71 7.16
C LEU A 7 -13.60 6.70 8.30
N SER A 8 -14.17 6.22 9.42
CA SER A 8 -14.44 7.08 10.57
C SER A 8 -13.22 7.30 11.47
N TYR A 9 -12.18 6.46 11.34
CA TYR A 9 -10.98 6.52 12.18
C TYR A 9 -10.31 7.91 12.25
N PRO A 10 -10.04 8.62 11.13
CA PRO A 10 -9.36 9.91 11.19
C PRO A 10 -10.25 11.02 11.79
N LEU A 11 -11.58 10.84 11.79
CA LEU A 11 -12.53 11.82 12.32
C LEU A 11 -12.65 11.77 13.85
N LYS A 12 -12.09 10.75 14.50
CA LYS A 12 -12.10 10.60 15.96
C LYS A 12 -11.39 11.75 16.69
N ASP A 13 -10.42 12.40 16.04
CA ASP A 13 -9.71 13.56 16.57
C ASP A 13 -9.42 14.56 15.45
N LEU A 14 -10.32 15.54 15.30
CA LEU A 14 -10.23 16.57 14.27
C LEU A 14 -8.98 17.44 14.42
N LYS A 15 -8.47 17.64 15.65
CA LYS A 15 -7.26 18.41 15.89
C LYS A 15 -6.06 17.70 15.28
N LYS A 16 -5.92 16.39 15.50
CA LYS A 16 -4.85 15.58 14.89
C LYS A 16 -4.98 15.50 13.38
N LEU A 17 -6.20 15.39 12.86
CA LEU A 17 -6.48 15.43 11.43
C LEU A 17 -6.02 16.75 10.79
N VAL A 18 -6.35 17.89 11.41
CA VAL A 18 -5.93 19.22 10.92
C VAL A 18 -4.41 19.38 11.01
N ILE A 19 -3.77 18.99 12.13
CA ILE A 19 -2.31 19.07 12.27
C ILE A 19 -1.61 18.22 11.21
N GLY A 20 -2.02 16.96 11.02
CA GLY A 20 -1.47 16.11 9.98
C GLY A 20 -1.74 16.65 8.57
N GLY A 21 -2.92 17.22 8.34
CA GLY A 21 -3.26 17.91 7.10
C GLY A 21 -2.35 19.10 6.80
N LEU A 22 -2.04 19.91 7.81
CA LEU A 22 -1.07 21.01 7.73
C LEU A 22 0.37 20.53 7.51
N MET A 23 0.70 19.27 7.81
CA MET A 23 2.00 18.69 7.47
C MET A 23 2.06 18.19 6.03
N VAL A 24 0.92 17.81 5.44
CA VAL A 24 0.84 17.40 4.03
C VAL A 24 0.67 18.59 3.09
N PHE A 25 0.01 19.66 3.53
CA PHE A 25 -0.18 20.89 2.74
C PHE A 25 1.13 21.48 2.16
N PRO A 26 2.24 21.57 2.91
CA PRO A 26 3.55 22.01 2.43
C PRO A 26 4.13 21.22 1.25
N ARG A 27 3.58 20.05 0.91
CA ARG A 27 3.89 19.34 -0.35
C ARG A 27 3.66 20.24 -1.56
N MET A 28 2.65 21.11 -1.52
CA MET A 28 2.40 22.11 -2.58
C MET A 28 3.52 23.15 -2.68
N LEU A 29 4.26 23.37 -1.59
CA LEU A 29 5.40 24.30 -1.48
C LEU A 29 6.75 23.57 -1.58
N LEU A 30 6.77 22.30 -2.00
CA LEU A 30 7.97 21.46 -2.10
C LEU A 30 8.74 21.28 -0.78
N LEU A 31 8.08 21.45 0.38
CA LEU A 31 8.69 21.24 1.68
C LEU A 31 8.68 19.74 2.05
N LEU A 32 9.86 19.12 1.99
CA LEU A 32 10.01 17.67 2.19
C LEU A 32 9.90 17.23 3.65
N ILE A 33 10.39 18.02 4.61
CA ILE A 33 10.46 17.58 6.02
C ILE A 33 9.07 17.29 6.62
N PRO A 34 8.06 18.20 6.53
CA PRO A 34 6.72 17.92 7.05
C PRO A 34 6.07 16.70 6.39
N LEU A 35 6.30 16.53 5.08
CA LEU A 35 5.81 15.38 4.33
C LEU A 35 6.39 14.06 4.85
N ILE A 36 7.70 14.00 5.06
CA ILE A 36 8.38 12.82 5.59
C ILE A 36 7.82 12.46 6.97
N MET A 37 7.62 13.45 7.83
CA MET A 37 7.05 13.22 9.16
C MET A 37 5.60 12.71 9.10
N SER A 38 4.80 13.17 8.13
CA SER A 38 3.43 12.64 7.92
C SER A 38 3.44 11.14 7.59
N TRP A 39 4.42 10.66 6.82
CA TRP A 39 4.61 9.24 6.57
C TRP A 39 5.08 8.48 7.80
N GLY A 40 5.93 9.08 8.64
CA GLY A 40 6.27 8.49 9.93
C GLY A 40 5.07 8.34 10.87
N TYR A 41 4.17 9.32 10.86
CA TYR A 41 2.90 9.24 11.60
C TYR A 41 2.03 8.09 11.09
N MET A 42 1.90 7.94 9.76
CA MET A 42 1.22 6.80 9.13
C MET A 42 1.79 5.45 9.60
N ILE A 43 3.11 5.31 9.69
CA ILE A 43 3.75 4.10 10.21
C ILE A 43 3.42 3.84 11.69
N LYS A 44 3.34 4.90 12.51
CA LYS A 44 2.90 4.80 13.91
C LYS A 44 1.48 4.25 14.01
N VAL A 45 0.55 4.81 13.22
CA VAL A 45 -0.84 4.34 13.13
C VAL A 45 -0.91 2.88 12.72
N ALA A 46 -0.10 2.46 11.75
CA ALA A 46 -0.06 1.07 11.32
C ALA A 46 0.33 0.13 12.49
N GLY A 47 1.42 0.45 13.19
CA GLY A 47 1.91 -0.34 14.32
C GLY A 47 0.93 -0.37 15.49
N ASP A 48 0.34 0.77 15.83
CA ASP A 48 -0.66 0.90 16.90
C ASP A 48 -1.96 0.14 16.56
N THR A 49 -2.38 0.15 15.30
CA THR A 49 -3.52 -0.64 14.81
C THR A 49 -3.29 -2.15 14.97
N VAL A 50 -2.11 -2.64 14.59
CA VAL A 50 -1.76 -4.06 14.77
C VAL A 50 -1.74 -4.44 16.25
N LYS A 51 -1.29 -3.54 17.12
CA LYS A 51 -1.32 -3.70 18.59
C LYS A 51 -2.72 -3.57 19.20
N GLY A 52 -3.76 -3.28 18.40
CA GLY A 52 -5.14 -3.17 18.86
C GLY A 52 -5.51 -1.81 19.47
N LYS A 53 -4.67 -0.78 19.32
CA LYS A 53 -5.04 0.57 19.71
C LYS A 53 -5.96 1.19 18.68
N ASN A 54 -6.95 1.94 19.16
CA ASN A 54 -8.00 2.56 18.34
C ASN A 54 -7.95 4.09 18.34
N GLU A 55 -7.00 4.68 19.05
CA GLU A 55 -6.79 6.12 19.16
C GLU A 55 -5.78 6.60 18.12
N LEU A 56 -5.87 7.88 17.76
CA LEU A 56 -4.89 8.56 16.90
C LEU A 56 -3.64 8.92 17.73
N PRO A 57 -2.42 8.61 17.25
CA PRO A 57 -1.19 8.93 17.98
C PRO A 57 -1.03 10.43 18.29
N GLU A 58 -0.43 10.76 19.43
CA GLU A 58 -0.07 12.15 19.75
C GLU A 58 1.09 12.67 18.89
N PHE A 59 1.03 13.96 18.53
CA PHE A 59 2.08 14.71 17.84
C PHE A 59 3.17 15.21 18.81
N ASN A 60 3.75 14.31 19.58
CA ASN A 60 4.77 14.65 20.59
C ASN A 60 6.17 14.11 20.25
N ASP A 61 6.27 13.09 19.39
CA ASP A 61 7.51 12.40 19.08
C ASP A 61 7.96 12.66 17.64
N TRP A 62 8.39 13.91 17.41
CA TRP A 62 8.83 14.40 16.12
C TRP A 62 10.04 13.65 15.56
N GLY A 63 11.00 13.27 16.44
CA GLY A 63 12.18 12.49 16.05
C GLY A 63 11.81 11.09 15.56
N TYR A 64 10.84 10.45 16.20
CA TYR A 64 10.27 9.19 15.72
C TYR A 64 9.62 9.35 14.34
N PHE A 65 8.79 10.38 14.15
CA PHE A 65 8.12 10.61 12.87
C PHE A 65 9.11 10.85 11.73
N LEU A 66 10.16 11.64 11.96
CA LEU A 66 11.18 11.85 10.94
C LEU A 66 11.89 10.53 10.59
N THR A 67 12.34 9.78 11.60
CA THR A 67 13.06 8.52 11.40
C THR A 67 12.21 7.46 10.69
N LYS A 68 10.94 7.30 11.08
CA LYS A 68 10.01 6.40 10.40
C LYS A 68 9.62 6.89 9.01
N GLY A 69 9.52 8.19 8.81
CA GLY A 69 9.31 8.78 7.50
C GLY A 69 10.44 8.45 6.52
N LEU A 70 11.69 8.59 6.95
CA LEU A 70 12.87 8.24 6.14
C LEU A 70 12.89 6.74 5.80
N GLY A 71 12.55 5.87 6.74
CA GLY A 71 12.39 4.44 6.45
C GLY A 71 11.27 4.17 5.43
N THR A 72 10.20 4.96 5.45
CA THR A 72 9.10 4.83 4.47
C THR A 72 9.52 5.27 3.08
N ILE A 73 10.35 6.31 2.96
CA ILE A 73 10.97 6.69 1.68
C ILE A 73 11.72 5.50 1.07
N LEU A 74 12.52 4.79 1.87
CA LEU A 74 13.26 3.63 1.36
C LEU A 74 12.33 2.53 0.83
N ILE A 75 11.22 2.29 1.52
CA ILE A 75 10.19 1.33 1.09
C ILE A 75 9.58 1.79 -0.25
N TYR A 76 9.07 3.02 -0.32
CA TYR A 76 8.44 3.56 -1.52
C TYR A 76 9.40 3.63 -2.71
N THR A 77 10.67 3.97 -2.48
CA THR A 77 11.68 3.96 -3.53
C THR A 77 11.87 2.56 -4.09
N LEU A 78 12.05 1.54 -3.24
CA LEU A 78 12.29 0.18 -3.72
C LEU A 78 11.06 -0.42 -4.44
N TYR A 79 9.88 -0.25 -3.87
CA TYR A 79 8.63 -0.71 -4.50
C TYR A 79 8.33 0.08 -5.77
N GLY A 80 8.61 1.38 -5.79
CA GLY A 80 8.53 2.24 -6.96
C GLY A 80 9.47 1.79 -8.09
N LEU A 81 10.69 1.35 -7.77
CA LEU A 81 11.61 0.77 -8.75
C LEU A 81 11.02 -0.50 -9.40
N PHE A 82 10.38 -1.38 -8.61
CA PHE A 82 9.69 -2.53 -9.20
C PHE A 82 8.52 -2.12 -10.10
N ALA A 83 7.74 -1.11 -9.70
CA ALA A 83 6.65 -0.59 -10.52
C ALA A 83 7.17 -0.01 -11.85
N ILE A 84 8.30 0.71 -11.82
CA ILE A 84 8.98 1.23 -13.02
C ILE A 84 9.43 0.06 -13.90
N ILE A 85 10.08 -0.96 -13.35
CA ILE A 85 10.54 -2.13 -14.12
C ILE A 85 9.35 -2.83 -14.82
N ILE A 86 8.24 -3.03 -14.09
CA ILE A 86 7.03 -3.66 -14.62
C ILE A 86 6.42 -2.85 -15.78
N THR A 87 6.43 -1.52 -15.66
CA THR A 87 5.82 -0.61 -16.65
C THR A 87 6.79 -0.14 -17.73
N LEU A 88 8.06 -0.50 -17.65
CA LEU A 88 9.11 -0.02 -18.54
C LEU A 88 8.81 -0.30 -20.03
N PRO A 89 8.39 -1.52 -20.42
CA PRO A 89 8.09 -1.80 -21.83
C PRO A 89 6.95 -0.92 -22.38
N ALA A 90 5.87 -0.76 -21.61
CA ALA A 90 4.73 0.09 -21.98
C ALA A 90 5.16 1.55 -22.14
N THR A 91 5.96 2.03 -21.19
CA THR A 91 6.47 3.40 -21.15
C THR A 91 7.38 3.70 -22.34
N ILE A 92 8.28 2.77 -22.71
CA ILE A 92 9.14 2.92 -23.89
C ILE A 92 8.30 3.04 -25.17
N LEU A 93 7.34 2.13 -25.38
CA LEU A 93 6.47 2.16 -26.56
C LEU A 93 5.64 3.45 -26.63
N TYR A 94 5.14 3.91 -25.49
CA TYR A 94 4.41 5.18 -25.39
C TYR A 94 5.32 6.37 -25.74
N PHE A 95 6.55 6.43 -25.22
CA PHE A 95 7.49 7.50 -25.58
C PHE A 95 7.91 7.45 -27.05
N MET A 96 8.08 6.26 -27.64
CA MET A 96 8.34 6.12 -29.08
C MET A 96 7.18 6.66 -29.92
N PHE A 97 5.94 6.38 -29.51
CA PHE A 97 4.75 6.96 -30.13
C PHE A 97 4.72 8.49 -29.99
N ILE A 98 4.96 9.02 -28.79
CA ILE A 98 5.02 10.48 -28.59
C ILE A 98 6.12 11.11 -29.44
N PHE A 99 7.31 10.50 -29.49
CA PHE A 99 8.41 10.98 -30.31
C PHE A 99 8.07 10.96 -31.80
N SER A 100 7.30 9.97 -32.29
CA SER A 100 6.89 9.94 -33.70
C SER A 100 5.92 11.06 -34.07
N LEU A 101 5.09 11.53 -33.13
CA LEU A 101 4.21 12.69 -33.30
C LEU A 101 5.00 13.99 -33.50
N PHE A 102 6.14 14.14 -32.82
CA PHE A 102 6.94 15.37 -32.83
C PHE A 102 8.17 15.31 -33.75
N GLY A 103 8.69 14.12 -34.04
CA GLY A 103 9.85 13.88 -34.91
C GLY A 103 9.52 13.80 -36.40
N GLY A 104 8.22 13.82 -36.76
CA GLY A 104 7.73 13.77 -38.14
C GLY A 104 7.80 15.08 -38.93
N TYR A 105 8.47 16.12 -38.42
CA TYR A 105 8.76 17.30 -39.23
C TYR A 105 10.04 17.05 -40.05
N TYR A 106 9.89 17.13 -41.38
CA TYR A 106 10.94 17.19 -42.42
C TYR A 106 11.49 15.87 -43.00
N THR A 107 10.63 15.01 -43.55
CA THR A 107 11.04 14.21 -44.72
C THR A 107 10.02 14.30 -45.85
N GLN A 108 10.35 15.14 -46.84
CA GLN A 108 9.92 14.98 -48.25
C GLN A 108 8.41 15.15 -48.56
N GLY A 109 7.69 16.08 -47.92
CA GLY A 109 6.39 16.56 -48.45
C GLY A 109 5.23 15.56 -48.41
N TYR A 110 5.37 14.42 -47.75
CA TYR A 110 4.28 13.48 -47.48
C TYR A 110 3.66 13.76 -46.11
N SER A 111 2.33 13.75 -46.03
CA SER A 111 1.60 13.77 -44.76
C SER A 111 2.00 12.54 -43.93
N TYR A 112 2.68 12.76 -42.80
CA TYR A 112 3.00 11.69 -41.86
C TYR A 112 1.74 11.29 -41.10
N THR A 113 1.25 10.07 -41.30
CA THR A 113 0.20 9.47 -40.46
C THR A 113 0.86 8.85 -39.24
N PRO A 114 0.54 9.29 -38.01
CA PRO A 114 1.10 8.70 -36.80
C PRO A 114 0.85 7.20 -36.74
N ASP A 115 1.90 6.41 -36.46
CA ASP A 115 1.76 4.98 -36.28
C ASP A 115 1.02 4.68 -34.96
N THR A 116 -0.30 4.51 -35.05
CA THR A 116 -1.16 4.16 -33.93
C THR A 116 -0.87 2.76 -33.36
N THR A 117 -0.11 1.92 -34.08
CA THR A 117 0.25 0.57 -33.63
C THR A 117 1.08 0.63 -32.34
N LEU A 118 2.03 1.57 -32.24
CA LEU A 118 2.84 1.76 -31.03
C LEU A 118 2.00 2.15 -29.82
N MET A 119 1.01 3.03 -30.01
CA MET A 119 0.06 3.41 -28.96
C MET A 119 -0.77 2.22 -28.49
N ILE A 120 -1.33 1.44 -29.43
CA ILE A 120 -2.14 0.25 -29.12
C ILE A 120 -1.30 -0.77 -28.35
N LEU A 121 -0.08 -1.04 -28.79
CA LEU A 121 0.83 -1.95 -28.09
C LEU A 121 1.15 -1.44 -26.67
N ALA A 122 1.47 -0.15 -26.51
CA ALA A 122 1.70 0.44 -25.19
C ALA A 122 0.49 0.23 -24.25
N MET A 123 -0.74 0.44 -24.75
CA MET A 123 -1.97 0.22 -23.98
C MET A 123 -2.12 -1.26 -23.58
N ILE A 124 -1.84 -2.21 -24.48
CA ILE A 124 -1.87 -3.64 -24.16
C ILE A 124 -0.87 -3.97 -23.04
N PHE A 125 0.36 -3.45 -23.12
CA PHE A 125 1.36 -3.67 -22.06
C PHE A 125 0.94 -3.03 -20.73
N TYR A 126 0.31 -1.86 -20.73
CA TYR A 126 -0.26 -1.28 -19.50
C TYR A 126 -1.38 -2.13 -18.91
N ILE A 127 -2.26 -2.71 -19.74
CA ILE A 127 -3.32 -3.63 -19.30
C ILE A 127 -2.71 -4.88 -18.67
N ILE A 128 -1.69 -5.47 -19.30
CA ILE A 128 -0.97 -6.64 -18.76
C ILE A 128 -0.27 -6.30 -17.44
N ALA A 129 0.34 -5.12 -17.35
CA ALA A 129 1.03 -4.64 -16.15
C ALA A 129 0.07 -4.32 -14.98
N PHE A 130 -1.22 -4.11 -15.26
CA PHE A 130 -2.20 -3.67 -14.26
C PHE A 130 -2.31 -4.62 -13.07
N ILE A 131 -2.42 -5.93 -13.31
CA ILE A 131 -2.54 -6.92 -12.24
C ILE A 131 -1.26 -7.00 -11.38
N PRO A 132 -0.05 -7.13 -11.95
CA PRO A 132 1.19 -7.04 -11.18
C PRO A 132 1.31 -5.77 -10.33
N LEU A 133 0.89 -4.61 -10.86
CA LEU A 133 0.91 -3.34 -10.11
C LEU A 133 -0.04 -3.35 -8.92
N ILE A 134 -1.24 -3.90 -9.06
CA ILE A 134 -2.17 -4.06 -7.92
C ILE A 134 -1.53 -4.92 -6.83
N VAL A 135 -0.98 -6.08 -7.21
CA VAL A 135 -0.32 -6.97 -6.25
C VAL A 135 0.85 -6.27 -5.55
N LEU A 136 1.69 -5.57 -6.32
CA LEU A 136 2.81 -4.81 -5.79
C LEU A 136 2.36 -3.72 -4.81
N SER A 137 1.29 -2.98 -5.14
CA SER A 137 0.72 -1.94 -4.27
C SER A 137 0.22 -2.51 -2.94
N ILE A 138 -0.42 -3.67 -2.95
CA ILE A 138 -0.86 -4.35 -1.72
C ILE A 138 0.34 -4.83 -0.92
N MET A 139 1.36 -5.38 -1.59
CA MET A 139 2.60 -5.82 -0.93
C MET A 139 3.35 -4.66 -0.27
N GLU A 140 3.34 -3.48 -0.89
CA GLU A 140 3.90 -2.24 -0.34
C GLU A 140 3.17 -1.83 0.95
N MET A 141 1.84 -1.87 0.96
CA MET A 141 1.04 -1.57 2.16
C MET A 141 1.36 -2.55 3.30
N ILE A 142 1.47 -3.84 3.00
CA ILE A 142 1.89 -4.85 3.99
C ILE A 142 3.30 -4.55 4.50
N ALA A 143 4.23 -4.14 3.63
CA ALA A 143 5.57 -3.73 4.03
C ALA A 143 5.56 -2.56 5.03
N CYS A 144 4.79 -1.50 4.75
CA CYS A 144 4.61 -0.36 5.66
C CYS A 144 4.03 -0.79 7.02
N VAL A 145 2.99 -1.63 7.02
CA VAL A 145 2.38 -2.14 8.27
C VAL A 145 3.39 -2.94 9.09
N ARG A 146 4.16 -3.82 8.44
CA ARG A 146 5.20 -4.62 9.10
C ARG A 146 6.31 -3.74 9.67
N TYR A 147 6.70 -2.70 8.96
CA TYR A 147 7.67 -1.73 9.45
C TYR A 147 7.16 -1.01 10.71
N GLY A 148 5.88 -0.62 10.74
CA GLY A 148 5.24 -0.06 11.92
C GLY A 148 5.15 -1.03 13.09
N GLU A 149 4.80 -2.30 12.84
CA GLU A 149 4.71 -3.34 13.87
C GLU A 149 6.08 -3.65 14.49
N LYS A 150 7.09 -3.88 13.66
CA LYS A 150 8.39 -4.43 14.09
C LYS A 150 9.47 -3.38 14.34
N GLY A 151 9.27 -2.16 13.85
CA GLY A 151 10.19 -1.04 14.08
C GLY A 151 11.49 -1.06 13.27
N ASN A 152 11.83 -2.14 12.56
CA ASN A 152 13.02 -2.24 11.72
C ASN A 152 12.63 -2.18 10.23
N VAL A 153 13.24 -1.30 9.44
CA VAL A 153 12.90 -1.12 8.01
C VAL A 153 13.22 -2.37 7.18
N GLY A 154 14.23 -3.15 7.57
CA GLY A 154 14.63 -4.39 6.88
C GLY A 154 13.50 -5.41 6.76
N VAL A 155 12.54 -5.41 7.70
CA VAL A 155 11.38 -6.32 7.64
C VAL A 155 10.47 -6.04 6.44
N ALA A 156 10.46 -4.81 5.93
CA ALA A 156 9.68 -4.42 4.76
C ALA A 156 10.21 -5.07 3.47
N PHE A 157 11.42 -5.61 3.49
CA PHE A 157 12.05 -6.26 2.33
C PHE A 157 12.04 -7.78 2.40
N GLU A 158 11.39 -8.36 3.42
CA GLU A 158 11.22 -9.82 3.51
C GLU A 158 10.05 -10.28 2.62
N PHE A 159 10.20 -10.13 1.29
CA PHE A 159 9.14 -10.32 0.29
C PHE A 159 8.41 -11.66 0.42
N ARG A 160 9.12 -12.75 0.74
CA ARG A 160 8.50 -14.07 0.95
C ARG A 160 7.50 -14.07 2.10
N LYS A 161 7.81 -13.38 3.21
CA LYS A 161 6.90 -13.28 4.36
C LYS A 161 5.72 -12.36 4.04
N ILE A 162 5.95 -11.30 3.28
CA ILE A 162 4.92 -10.38 2.79
C ILE A 162 3.93 -11.11 1.89
N TYR A 163 4.45 -11.80 0.88
CA TYR A 163 3.64 -12.57 -0.06
C TYR A 163 2.85 -13.69 0.63
N ARG A 164 3.44 -14.37 1.62
CA ARG A 164 2.72 -15.37 2.43
C ARG A 164 1.53 -14.75 3.15
N LYS A 165 1.70 -13.60 3.79
CA LYS A 165 0.61 -12.89 4.49
C LYS A 165 -0.49 -12.41 3.53
N PHE A 166 -0.10 -11.88 2.37
CA PHE A 166 -1.01 -11.55 1.29
C PHE A 166 -1.85 -12.76 0.89
N LYS A 167 -1.21 -13.89 0.59
CA LYS A 167 -1.88 -15.12 0.17
C LYS A 167 -2.82 -15.69 1.25
N THR A 168 -2.44 -15.64 2.53
CA THR A 168 -3.28 -16.15 3.62
C THR A 168 -4.60 -15.41 3.78
N ASN A 169 -4.65 -14.11 3.45
CA ASN A 169 -5.87 -13.32 3.55
C ASN A 169 -6.22 -12.62 2.23
N LEU A 170 -6.00 -13.32 1.11
CA LEU A 170 -6.11 -12.78 -0.25
C LEU A 170 -7.44 -12.04 -0.46
N ALA A 171 -8.56 -12.67 -0.09
CA ALA A 171 -9.89 -12.10 -0.26
C ALA A 171 -10.02 -10.73 0.44
N ASN A 172 -9.62 -10.60 1.70
CA ASN A 172 -9.75 -9.34 2.44
C ASN A 172 -8.83 -8.25 1.89
N TYR A 173 -7.64 -8.60 1.39
CA TYR A 173 -6.76 -7.64 0.72
C TYR A 173 -7.35 -7.14 -0.61
N ILE A 174 -7.94 -8.02 -1.42
CA ILE A 174 -8.59 -7.63 -2.67
C ILE A 174 -9.83 -6.78 -2.40
N ILE A 175 -10.68 -7.18 -1.45
CA ILE A 175 -11.86 -6.41 -1.07
C ILE A 175 -11.44 -5.04 -0.51
N GLY A 176 -10.46 -4.99 0.39
CA GLY A 176 -9.93 -3.74 0.93
C GLY A 176 -9.37 -2.82 -0.15
N PHE A 177 -8.66 -3.37 -1.13
CA PHE A 177 -8.20 -2.62 -2.29
C PHE A 177 -9.36 -2.06 -3.12
N LEU A 178 -10.39 -2.86 -3.40
CA LEU A 178 -11.57 -2.41 -4.17
C LEU A 178 -12.38 -1.33 -3.44
N VAL A 179 -12.57 -1.48 -2.13
CA VAL A 179 -13.22 -0.47 -1.29
C VAL A 179 -12.41 0.82 -1.30
N LEU A 180 -11.08 0.73 -1.12
CA LEU A 180 -10.20 1.89 -1.18
C LEU A 180 -10.24 2.54 -2.57
N PHE A 181 -10.25 1.75 -3.64
CA PHE A 181 -10.34 2.25 -5.00
C PHE A 181 -11.64 3.04 -5.23
N GLY A 182 -12.80 2.49 -4.87
CA GLY A 182 -14.08 3.19 -4.96
C GLY A 182 -14.10 4.48 -4.12
N PHE A 183 -13.55 4.43 -2.90
CA PHE A 183 -13.39 5.60 -2.05
C PHE A 183 -12.48 6.67 -2.69
N LEU A 184 -11.38 6.27 -3.31
CA LEU A 184 -10.46 7.19 -4.00
C LEU A 184 -11.10 7.86 -5.21
N LEU A 185 -12.02 7.20 -5.93
CA LEU A 185 -12.78 7.84 -7.01
C LEU A 185 -13.67 8.98 -6.48
N VAL A 186 -14.32 8.77 -5.34
CA VAL A 186 -15.11 9.83 -4.68
C VAL A 186 -14.21 10.98 -4.23
N ILE A 187 -13.09 10.67 -3.59
CA ILE A 187 -12.11 11.68 -3.16
C ILE A 187 -11.54 12.45 -4.35
N TYR A 188 -11.31 11.80 -5.49
CA TYR A 188 -10.82 12.47 -6.70
C TYR A 188 -11.79 13.56 -7.17
N ILE A 189 -13.10 13.29 -7.18
CA ILE A 189 -14.13 14.28 -7.50
C ILE A 189 -14.12 15.43 -6.47
N VAL A 190 -14.04 15.11 -5.17
CA VAL A 190 -13.96 16.11 -4.09
C VAL A 190 -12.73 17.01 -4.27
N MET A 191 -11.59 16.45 -4.65
CA MET A 191 -10.36 17.17 -4.90
C MET A 191 -10.47 18.13 -6.09
N ILE A 192 -11.11 17.70 -7.20
CA ILE A 192 -11.38 18.58 -8.35
C ILE A 192 -12.23 19.78 -7.92
N ILE A 193 -13.31 19.54 -7.16
CA ILE A 193 -14.19 20.61 -6.69
C ILE A 193 -13.43 21.55 -5.74
N ALA A 194 -12.62 21.01 -4.83
CA ALA A 194 -11.83 21.80 -3.89
C ALA A 194 -10.85 22.74 -4.62
N MET A 195 -10.26 22.30 -5.74
CA MET A 195 -9.33 23.10 -6.53
C MET A 195 -9.97 24.33 -7.22
N ILE A 196 -11.31 24.40 -7.31
CA ILE A 196 -12.00 25.55 -7.92
C ILE A 196 -11.88 26.82 -7.07
N THR A 197 -11.65 26.69 -5.76
CA THR A 197 -11.61 27.83 -4.84
C THR A 197 -10.30 27.87 -4.04
N ILE A 198 -9.83 29.07 -3.72
CA ILE A 198 -8.64 29.26 -2.86
C ILE A 198 -8.85 28.57 -1.51
N VAL A 199 -10.05 28.70 -0.93
CA VAL A 199 -10.41 28.05 0.33
C VAL A 199 -10.32 26.53 0.21
N GLY A 200 -10.87 25.93 -0.86
CA GLY A 200 -10.80 24.49 -1.07
C GLY A 200 -9.38 23.97 -1.24
N ILE A 201 -8.48 24.74 -1.88
CA ILE A 201 -7.06 24.40 -1.98
C ILE A 201 -6.41 24.25 -0.59
N LEU A 202 -6.77 25.09 0.38
CA LEU A 202 -6.25 24.98 1.76
C LEU A 202 -6.66 23.67 2.45
N PHE A 203 -7.80 23.09 2.08
CA PHE A 203 -8.27 21.81 2.63
C PHE A 203 -7.63 20.57 1.98
N ILE A 204 -6.92 20.72 0.85
CA ILE A 204 -6.30 19.59 0.14
C ILE A 204 -5.36 18.80 1.05
N GLY A 205 -4.54 19.47 1.85
CA GLY A 205 -3.63 18.80 2.79
C GLY A 205 -4.39 17.92 3.79
N ILE A 206 -5.50 18.43 4.33
CA ILE A 206 -6.36 17.71 5.28
C ILE A 206 -7.02 16.49 4.60
N ILE A 207 -7.54 16.66 3.39
CA ILE A 207 -8.16 15.57 2.61
C ILE A 207 -7.12 14.48 2.31
N LEU A 208 -5.91 14.86 1.91
CA LEU A 208 -4.84 13.90 1.62
C LEU A 208 -4.40 13.15 2.89
N PHE A 209 -4.24 13.86 4.02
CA PHE A 209 -3.90 13.20 5.28
C PHE A 209 -5.01 12.26 5.76
N TYR A 210 -6.28 12.64 5.60
CA TYR A 210 -7.43 11.76 5.85
C TYR A 210 -7.30 10.45 5.05
N VAL A 211 -7.07 10.53 3.75
CA VAL A 211 -6.91 9.36 2.87
C VAL A 211 -5.75 8.46 3.33
N ILE A 212 -4.60 9.04 3.67
CA ILE A 212 -3.43 8.28 4.15
C ILE A 212 -3.80 7.49 5.43
N MET A 213 -4.53 8.11 6.36
CA MET A 213 -4.98 7.47 7.60
C MET A 213 -5.98 6.35 7.36
N VAL A 214 -6.99 6.57 6.51
CA VAL A 214 -7.96 5.53 6.11
C VAL A 214 -7.24 4.34 5.51
N GLN A 215 -6.35 4.60 4.54
CA GLN A 215 -5.61 3.58 3.82
C GLN A 215 -4.78 2.72 4.77
N ILE A 216 -3.89 3.33 5.58
CA ILE A 216 -3.00 2.54 6.44
C ILE A 216 -3.78 1.79 7.52
N ARG A 217 -4.85 2.38 8.07
CA ARG A 217 -5.69 1.75 9.09
C ARG A 217 -6.37 0.50 8.54
N MET A 218 -6.96 0.60 7.35
CA MET A 218 -7.63 -0.52 6.67
C MET A 218 -6.65 -1.68 6.44
N PHE A 219 -5.50 -1.42 5.82
CA PHE A 219 -4.53 -2.47 5.53
C PHE A 219 -3.85 -3.03 6.79
N ALA A 220 -3.69 -2.23 7.84
CA ALA A 220 -3.18 -2.71 9.13
C ALA A 220 -4.15 -3.67 9.84
N GLN A 221 -5.46 -3.45 9.72
CA GLN A 221 -6.48 -4.37 10.24
C GLN A 221 -6.50 -5.70 9.47
N ILE A 222 -6.47 -5.64 8.12
CA ILE A 222 -6.38 -6.85 7.28
C ILE A 222 -5.12 -7.65 7.64
N TYR A 223 -3.99 -6.96 7.82
CA TYR A 223 -2.74 -7.56 8.24
C TYR A 223 -2.82 -8.24 9.61
N LYS A 224 -3.50 -7.62 10.58
CA LYS A 224 -3.72 -8.19 11.90
C LYS A 224 -4.53 -9.50 11.79
N GLU A 225 -5.60 -9.51 10.99
CA GLU A 225 -6.37 -10.73 10.71
C GLU A 225 -5.51 -11.79 10.00
N SER A 226 -4.67 -11.41 9.03
CA SER A 226 -3.73 -12.33 8.36
C SER A 226 -2.76 -12.98 9.34
N LYS A 227 -2.33 -12.26 10.37
CA LYS A 227 -1.41 -12.78 11.40
C LYS A 227 -2.12 -13.84 12.25
N VAL A 228 -3.32 -13.55 12.75
CA VAL A 228 -4.12 -14.50 13.53
C VAL A 228 -4.35 -15.80 12.75
N LYS A 229 -4.78 -15.71 11.49
CA LYS A 229 -4.99 -16.89 10.63
C LYS A 229 -3.72 -17.73 10.43
N LEU A 230 -2.55 -17.09 10.35
CA LEU A 230 -1.27 -17.81 10.23
C LEU A 230 -0.92 -18.55 11.52
N ASP A 231 -1.14 -17.92 12.67
CA ASP A 231 -0.84 -18.50 13.98
C ASP A 231 -1.75 -19.73 14.24
N GLU A 232 -3.06 -19.61 13.95
CA GLU A 232 -4.03 -20.73 14.01
C GLU A 232 -3.68 -21.88 13.05
N SER A 233 -3.23 -21.55 11.83
CA SER A 233 -2.80 -22.58 10.87
C SER A 233 -1.55 -23.33 11.34
N GLY A 234 -0.64 -22.66 12.06
CA GLY A 234 0.54 -23.28 12.64
C GLY A 234 0.18 -24.27 13.76
N GLU A 235 -0.66 -23.86 14.71
CA GLU A 235 -1.11 -24.68 15.84
C GLU A 235 -1.89 -25.93 15.40
N SER A 236 -2.76 -25.78 14.39
CA SER A 236 -3.48 -26.93 13.81
C SER A 236 -2.57 -27.92 13.09
N THR A 237 -1.41 -27.47 12.58
CA THR A 237 -0.43 -28.36 11.94
C THR A 237 0.38 -29.13 12.98
N LEU A 238 0.77 -28.47 14.08
CA LEU A 238 1.50 -29.08 15.19
C LEU A 238 0.66 -30.15 15.90
N SER A 239 -0.59 -29.85 16.24
CA SER A 239 -1.49 -30.81 16.89
C SER A 239 -1.78 -32.05 16.04
N ARG A 240 -1.86 -31.90 14.70
CA ARG A 240 -1.96 -33.05 13.78
C ARG A 240 -0.69 -33.90 13.74
N GLN A 241 0.49 -33.28 13.81
CA GLN A 241 1.76 -34.00 13.85
C GLN A 241 1.93 -34.80 15.16
N GLU A 242 1.57 -34.20 16.30
CA GLU A 242 1.58 -34.88 17.60
C GLU A 242 0.58 -36.05 17.65
N THR A 243 -0.64 -35.85 17.12
CA THR A 243 -1.63 -36.93 17.03
C THR A 243 -1.14 -38.08 16.14
N ALA A 244 -0.51 -37.77 14.99
CA ALA A 244 0.05 -38.78 14.09
C ALA A 244 1.23 -39.55 14.73
N GLN A 245 2.12 -38.86 15.45
CA GLN A 245 3.23 -39.49 16.16
C GLN A 245 2.75 -40.38 17.31
N SER A 246 1.75 -39.94 18.08
CA SER A 246 1.18 -40.75 19.17
C SER A 246 0.39 -41.98 18.68
N GLY A 247 -0.24 -41.88 17.50
CA GLY A 247 -0.88 -43.02 16.85
C GLY A 247 0.13 -44.04 16.32
N LEU A 248 1.29 -43.59 15.81
CA LEU A 248 2.37 -44.46 15.36
C LEU A 248 3.04 -45.19 16.53
N SER A 249 3.34 -44.49 17.64
CA SER A 249 3.96 -45.14 18.81
C SER A 249 3.06 -46.22 19.42
N ARG A 250 1.75 -45.97 19.49
CA ARG A 250 0.77 -46.98 19.93
C ARG A 250 0.70 -48.17 18.96
N GLY A 251 0.80 -47.94 17.65
CA GLY A 251 0.73 -48.99 16.64
C GLY A 251 1.89 -50.00 16.72
N ASP A 252 3.05 -49.57 17.20
CA ASP A 252 4.23 -50.43 17.37
C ASP A 252 4.18 -51.22 18.69
N GLU A 253 3.61 -50.67 19.77
CA GLU A 253 3.37 -51.41 21.03
C GLU A 253 2.46 -52.64 20.82
N TRP A 254 1.48 -52.57 19.90
CA TRP A 254 0.62 -53.72 19.59
C TRP A 254 1.31 -54.82 18.75
N LYS A 255 2.46 -54.51 18.13
CA LYS A 255 3.24 -55.49 17.35
C LYS A 255 4.24 -56.25 18.21
N GLU A 256 4.70 -55.67 19.32
CA GLU A 256 5.59 -56.37 20.27
C GLU A 256 4.84 -57.32 21.23
N LEU A 257 3.51 -57.24 21.28
CA LEU A 257 2.65 -58.10 22.11
C LEU A 257 2.10 -59.34 21.37
N LYS A 258 2.65 -59.70 20.20
CA LYS A 258 2.33 -60.93 19.45
C LYS A 258 3.57 -61.78 19.24
#